data_AF-A0A933SGL7-F1
#
_entry.id   AF-A0A933SGL7-F1
#
_cell.length_a   1.000
_cell.length_b   1.000
_cell.length_c   1.000
_cell.angle_alpha   90.00
_cell.angle_beta   90.00
_cell.angle_gamma   90.00
#
_symmetry.space_group_name_H-M   'P 1'
#
loop_
_entity.id
_entity.type
_entity.pdbx_description
1 polymer ?
#
loop_
_entity_poly.entity_id
_entity_poly.type
_entity_poly.pdbx_seq_one_letter_code
_entity_poly.pdbx_strand_id
1 'polypeptide(L)'
;MLLGSSPWSCARRACAALACALALVAGPAFADDLSLRWNECPEGGGLAQRTSGCGNPLAVEHLVTSLQLSAPVDSVVAIEMVVDLVSSSATLPDWWQFGSGGCNSGALSASADFSALGACSDPFSGTGVAVVQTWFVTQPRGGANMARMIVTTSVLASQQTTIGAGAPYYGADIRMTHARSSGASACAGCATAVCLVFNSAQLIRHPAAVPAEVTVLPSGASNTAAWQGNFSNCSLVPARNTTWGAIKSLYR
;
A
#
# COMPACT_ATOMS: atom_id res chain seq x y z
N MET A 1 53.15 -18.97 -50.11
CA MET A 1 51.99 -18.16 -49.72
C MET A 1 51.30 -18.90 -48.56
N LEU A 2 51.69 -18.61 -47.33
CA LEU A 2 51.14 -19.24 -46.11
C LEU A 2 50.08 -18.30 -45.55
N LEU A 3 48.81 -18.68 -45.64
CA LEU A 3 47.69 -17.95 -45.04
C LEU A 3 47.68 -18.24 -43.54
N GLY A 4 48.17 -17.29 -42.75
CA GLY A 4 48.10 -17.32 -41.29
C GLY A 4 46.66 -17.14 -40.83
N SER A 5 46.08 -18.18 -40.23
CA SER A 5 44.79 -18.12 -39.54
C SER A 5 44.94 -17.28 -38.28
N SER A 6 44.26 -16.13 -38.25
CA SER A 6 44.27 -15.19 -37.11
C SER A 6 43.56 -15.80 -35.88
N PRO A 7 44.22 -15.87 -34.71
CA PRO A 7 43.66 -16.48 -33.49
C PRO A 7 42.48 -15.70 -32.87
N TRP A 8 42.11 -14.54 -33.43
CA TRP A 8 41.13 -13.63 -32.84
C TRP A 8 39.67 -14.03 -33.15
N SER A 9 39.45 -14.99 -34.04
CA SER A 9 38.12 -15.44 -34.46
C SER A 9 37.46 -16.42 -33.47
N CYS A 10 38.25 -17.20 -32.72
CA CYS A 10 37.73 -18.16 -31.73
C CYS A 10 37.23 -17.47 -30.46
N ALA A 11 37.92 -16.43 -29.99
CA ALA A 11 37.55 -15.71 -28.76
C ALA A 11 36.19 -14.99 -28.87
N ARG A 12 35.85 -14.44 -30.04
CA ARG A 12 34.57 -13.73 -30.25
C ARG A 12 33.34 -14.65 -30.23
N ARG A 13 33.47 -15.90 -30.70
CA ARG A 13 32.36 -16.87 -30.72
C ARG A 13 32.09 -17.46 -29.33
N ALA A 14 33.13 -17.68 -28.53
CA ALA A 14 33.00 -18.19 -27.16
C ALA A 14 32.33 -17.16 -26.22
N CYS A 15 32.66 -15.87 -26.35
CA CYS A 15 32.03 -14.82 -25.56
C CYS A 15 30.53 -14.63 -25.89
N ALA A 16 30.13 -14.78 -27.15
CA ALA A 16 28.73 -14.66 -27.55
C ALA A 16 27.84 -15.80 -26.99
N ALA A 17 28.36 -17.03 -26.95
CA ALA A 17 27.64 -18.18 -26.40
C ALA A 17 27.45 -18.08 -24.87
N LEU A 18 28.45 -17.58 -24.14
CA LEU A 18 28.37 -17.39 -22.69
C LEU A 18 27.36 -16.31 -22.28
N ALA A 19 27.27 -15.21 -23.06
CA ALA A 19 26.31 -14.14 -22.82
C ALA A 19 24.86 -14.58 -23.03
N CYS A 20 24.58 -15.42 -24.04
CA CYS A 20 23.24 -15.99 -24.24
C CYS A 20 22.85 -17.01 -23.15
N ALA A 21 23.81 -17.75 -22.59
CA ALA A 21 23.53 -18.70 -21.50
C ALA A 21 23.19 -17.99 -20.17
N LEU A 22 23.80 -16.83 -19.89
CA LEU A 22 23.49 -16.01 -18.70
C LEU A 22 22.11 -15.34 -18.77
N ALA A 23 21.62 -15.02 -19.97
CA ALA A 23 20.30 -14.41 -20.15
C ALA A 23 19.13 -15.38 -19.87
N LEU A 24 19.37 -16.70 -19.93
CA LEU A 24 18.35 -17.74 -19.68
C LEU A 24 18.12 -18.06 -18.20
N VAL A 25 18.96 -17.55 -17.29
CA VAL A 25 18.87 -17.80 -15.83
C VAL A 25 18.28 -16.60 -15.08
N ALA A 26 17.99 -15.49 -15.77
CA ALA A 26 17.32 -14.34 -15.15
C ALA A 26 15.84 -14.69 -14.91
N GLY A 27 15.52 -15.14 -13.69
CA GLY A 27 14.14 -15.26 -13.24
C GLY A 27 13.43 -13.90 -13.21
N PRO A 28 12.08 -13.88 -13.17
CA PRO A 28 11.35 -12.63 -13.02
C PRO A 28 11.79 -11.91 -11.74
N ALA A 29 12.28 -10.68 -11.88
CA ALA A 29 12.57 -9.81 -10.75
C ALA A 29 11.26 -9.15 -10.30
N PHE A 30 10.73 -9.59 -9.16
CA PHE A 30 9.62 -8.91 -8.49
C PHE A 30 10.17 -7.76 -7.65
N ALA A 31 9.41 -6.67 -7.55
CA ALA A 31 9.73 -5.54 -6.67
C ALA A 31 8.73 -5.52 -5.51
N ASP A 32 9.18 -5.03 -4.36
CA ASP A 32 8.27 -4.65 -3.29
C ASP A 32 7.37 -3.53 -3.79
N ASP A 33 6.06 -3.67 -3.65
CA ASP A 33 5.12 -2.59 -3.96
C ASP A 33 3.94 -2.59 -3.01
N LEU A 34 3.38 -1.40 -2.83
CA LEU A 34 2.17 -1.16 -2.06
C LEU A 34 1.12 -0.58 -2.98
N SER A 35 -0.11 -1.06 -2.89
CA SER A 35 -1.23 -0.47 -3.62
C SER A 35 -2.42 -0.15 -2.72
N LEU A 36 -3.06 0.98 -3.03
CA LEU A 36 -4.27 1.47 -2.39
C LEU A 36 -5.32 1.71 -3.47
N ARG A 37 -6.47 1.02 -3.36
CA ARG A 37 -7.51 1.05 -4.39
C ARG A 37 -8.90 1.02 -3.77
N TRP A 38 -9.89 1.51 -4.52
CA TRP A 38 -11.28 1.39 -4.12
C TRP A 38 -11.90 0.08 -4.59
N ASN A 39 -12.71 -0.53 -3.73
CA ASN A 39 -13.54 -1.73 -3.92
C ASN A 39 -12.81 -3.05 -4.16
N GLU A 40 -11.59 -3.03 -4.67
CA GLU A 40 -10.80 -4.24 -4.94
C GLU A 40 -9.31 -3.86 -5.05
N CYS A 41 -8.41 -4.83 -4.99
CA CYS A 41 -6.99 -4.64 -5.30
C CYS A 41 -6.78 -4.43 -6.83
N PRO A 42 -5.57 -3.99 -7.27
CA PRO A 42 -5.33 -3.69 -8.69
C PRO A 42 -5.68 -4.83 -9.65
N GLU A 43 -5.36 -6.07 -9.28
CA GLU A 43 -5.59 -7.24 -10.14
C GLU A 43 -7.08 -7.57 -10.35
N GLY A 44 -7.95 -7.12 -9.43
CA GLY A 44 -9.40 -7.31 -9.57
C GLY A 44 -10.12 -6.10 -10.12
N GLY A 45 -9.40 -5.13 -10.69
CA GLY A 45 -9.99 -3.92 -11.26
C GLY A 45 -10.28 -2.83 -10.23
N GLY A 46 -9.58 -2.85 -9.09
CA GLY A 46 -9.61 -1.79 -8.09
C GLY A 46 -9.42 -0.40 -8.68
N LEU A 47 -10.26 0.55 -8.26
CA LEU A 47 -10.25 1.88 -8.85
C LEU A 47 -9.24 2.79 -8.14
N ALA A 48 -8.48 3.56 -8.92
CA ALA A 48 -7.63 4.62 -8.38
C ALA A 48 -8.43 5.81 -7.84
N GLN A 49 -9.68 5.96 -8.27
CA GLN A 49 -10.52 7.11 -7.97
C GLN A 49 -11.92 6.67 -7.62
N ARG A 50 -12.53 7.40 -6.69
CA ARG A 50 -13.92 7.20 -6.30
C ARG A 50 -14.65 8.54 -6.28
N THR A 51 -15.85 8.54 -6.84
CA THR A 51 -16.79 9.66 -6.77
C THR A 51 -18.05 9.19 -6.06
N SER A 52 -18.56 9.99 -5.12
CA SER A 52 -19.75 9.68 -4.35
C SER A 52 -20.71 10.86 -4.39
N GLY A 53 -22.02 10.58 -4.40
CA GLY A 53 -23.03 11.63 -4.30
C GLY A 53 -23.18 12.21 -2.89
N CYS A 54 -22.55 11.62 -1.86
CA CYS A 54 -22.67 12.02 -0.45
C CYS A 54 -24.10 12.07 0.11
N GLY A 55 -25.13 11.66 -0.64
CA GLY A 55 -26.54 11.75 -0.26
C GLY A 55 -27.09 10.54 0.48
N ASN A 56 -26.35 9.43 0.56
CA ASN A 56 -26.75 8.23 1.29
C ASN A 56 -25.82 8.02 2.49
N PRO A 57 -26.28 8.29 3.73
CA PRO A 57 -25.44 8.17 4.91
C PRO A 57 -25.20 6.72 5.35
N LEU A 58 -25.89 5.75 4.73
CA LEU A 58 -25.73 4.32 5.00
C LEU A 58 -24.78 3.62 4.02
N ALA A 59 -24.31 4.32 2.98
CA ALA A 59 -23.35 3.76 2.05
C ALA A 59 -21.99 3.50 2.74
N VAL A 60 -21.27 2.49 2.24
CA VAL A 60 -19.94 2.13 2.72
C VAL A 60 -19.02 2.09 1.52
N GLU A 61 -17.85 2.72 1.66
CA GLU A 61 -16.78 2.70 0.68
C GLU A 61 -15.66 1.81 1.19
N HIS A 62 -15.14 1.00 0.28
CA HIS A 62 -14.09 0.02 0.56
C HIS A 62 -12.78 0.54 0.00
N LEU A 63 -11.82 0.81 0.87
CA LEU A 63 -10.48 1.22 0.51
C LEU A 63 -9.52 0.08 0.84
N VAL A 64 -9.16 -0.66 -0.20
CA VAL A 64 -8.40 -1.91 -0.11
C VAL A 64 -6.90 -1.62 -0.18
N THR A 65 -6.16 -2.05 0.82
CA THR A 65 -4.69 -2.09 0.79
C THR A 65 -4.23 -3.45 0.27
N SER A 66 -3.19 -3.44 -0.55
CA SER A 66 -2.52 -4.65 -1.01
C SER A 66 -1.02 -4.43 -1.10
N LEU A 67 -0.25 -5.51 -1.00
CA LEU A 67 1.19 -5.48 -1.13
C LEU A 67 1.68 -6.65 -1.98
N GLN A 68 2.82 -6.45 -2.64
CA GLN A 68 3.55 -7.50 -3.34
C GLN A 68 4.98 -7.48 -2.83
N LEU A 69 5.57 -8.67 -2.61
CA LEU A 69 6.93 -8.80 -2.11
C LEU A 69 7.89 -9.26 -3.20
N SER A 70 9.09 -8.72 -3.17
CA SER A 70 10.23 -9.14 -3.99
C SER A 70 10.87 -10.45 -3.52
N ALA A 71 10.76 -10.74 -2.22
CA ALA A 71 11.25 -11.94 -1.57
C ALA A 71 10.23 -12.45 -0.55
N PRO A 72 10.14 -13.78 -0.32
CA PRO A 72 9.21 -14.32 0.65
C PRO A 72 9.58 -13.88 2.08
N VAL A 73 8.58 -13.59 2.89
CA VAL A 73 8.73 -13.28 4.32
C VAL A 73 7.93 -14.29 5.13
N ASP A 74 8.63 -15.10 5.91
CA ASP A 74 8.07 -16.16 6.74
C ASP A 74 7.71 -15.65 8.15
N SER A 75 6.98 -16.48 8.88
CA SER A 75 6.61 -16.24 10.28
C SER A 75 5.88 -14.90 10.51
N VAL A 76 5.14 -14.39 9.53
CA VAL A 76 4.38 -13.14 9.64
C VAL A 76 3.16 -13.35 10.53
N VAL A 77 2.98 -12.46 11.51
CA VAL A 77 1.84 -12.49 12.45
C VAL A 77 0.99 -11.22 12.36
N ALA A 78 1.52 -10.12 11.79
CA ALA A 78 0.74 -8.94 11.52
C ALA A 78 1.30 -8.11 10.36
N ILE A 79 0.43 -7.28 9.78
CA ILE A 79 0.73 -6.28 8.77
C ILE A 79 0.21 -4.96 9.32
N GLU A 80 1.12 -4.07 9.72
CA GLU A 80 0.78 -2.69 10.13
C GLU A 80 0.95 -1.74 8.95
N MET A 81 -0.06 -0.93 8.66
CA MET A 81 -0.18 -0.13 7.45
C MET A 81 -0.39 1.33 7.80
N VAL A 82 0.38 2.20 7.16
CA VAL A 82 0.28 3.65 7.36
C VAL A 82 -0.31 4.29 6.11
N VAL A 83 -1.53 4.80 6.25
CA VAL A 83 -2.22 5.55 5.19
C VAL A 83 -2.37 6.99 5.63
N ASP A 84 -1.87 7.91 4.81
CA ASP A 84 -2.04 9.33 5.03
C ASP A 84 -3.11 9.88 4.09
N LEU A 85 -3.75 10.96 4.53
CA LEU A 85 -4.76 11.69 3.78
C LEU A 85 -4.34 13.14 3.68
N VAL A 86 -4.54 13.73 2.51
CA VAL A 86 -4.44 15.17 2.28
C VAL A 86 -5.69 15.68 1.57
N SER A 87 -6.30 16.72 2.11
CA SER A 87 -7.47 17.37 1.54
C SER A 87 -7.10 18.52 0.60
N SER A 88 -7.93 18.76 -0.41
CA SER A 88 -7.85 19.92 -1.28
C SER A 88 -8.23 21.24 -0.59
N SER A 89 -8.88 21.17 0.58
CA SER A 89 -9.20 22.34 1.43
C SER A 89 -8.01 22.78 2.29
N ALA A 90 -8.06 24.02 2.81
CA ALA A 90 -7.02 24.57 3.68
C ALA A 90 -6.92 23.88 5.06
N THR A 91 -8.04 23.35 5.55
CA THR A 91 -8.13 22.54 6.78
C THR A 91 -8.84 21.22 6.48
N LEU A 92 -8.61 20.20 7.30
CA LEU A 92 -9.23 18.89 7.14
C LEU A 92 -10.74 19.03 7.35
N PRO A 93 -11.58 18.71 6.35
CA PRO A 93 -13.02 18.90 6.47
C PRO A 93 -13.61 18.05 7.58
N ASP A 94 -14.66 18.53 8.22
CA ASP A 94 -15.27 17.88 9.38
C ASP A 94 -15.74 16.44 9.10
N TRP A 95 -16.25 16.18 7.89
CA TRP A 95 -16.65 14.83 7.49
C TRP A 95 -15.48 13.83 7.43
N TRP A 96 -14.27 14.33 7.20
CA TRP A 96 -13.03 13.54 7.17
C TRP A 96 -12.37 13.40 8.56
N GLN A 97 -13.01 13.88 9.63
CA GLN A 97 -12.50 13.74 11.00
C GLN A 97 -13.11 12.51 11.66
N PHE A 98 -12.47 11.35 11.48
CA PHE A 98 -12.95 10.05 12.02
C PHE A 98 -12.49 9.74 13.45
N GLY A 99 -11.50 10.48 13.95
CA GLY A 99 -10.97 10.30 15.30
C GLY A 99 -11.97 10.71 16.38
N SER A 100 -11.66 10.34 17.63
CA SER A 100 -12.45 10.73 18.79
C SER A 100 -12.64 12.25 18.85
N GLY A 101 -13.87 12.70 19.08
CA GLY A 101 -14.25 14.12 19.08
C GLY A 101 -14.43 14.75 17.68
N GLY A 102 -14.06 14.06 16.60
CA GLY A 102 -14.30 14.51 15.24
C GLY A 102 -15.78 14.42 14.84
N CYS A 103 -16.18 15.22 13.85
CA CYS A 103 -17.58 15.24 13.42
C CYS A 103 -18.03 13.89 12.87
N ASN A 104 -17.18 13.14 12.18
CA ASN A 104 -17.53 11.81 11.66
C ASN A 104 -16.90 10.66 12.47
N SER A 105 -16.77 10.85 13.78
CA SER A 105 -16.23 9.84 14.69
C SER A 105 -16.96 8.50 14.58
N GLY A 106 -16.20 7.42 14.50
CA GLY A 106 -16.71 6.05 14.42
C GLY A 106 -17.14 5.59 13.02
N ALA A 107 -17.03 6.45 12.00
CA ALA A 107 -17.39 6.11 10.63
C ALA A 107 -16.32 5.32 9.85
N LEU A 108 -15.15 5.09 10.46
CA LEU A 108 -14.01 4.39 9.88
C LEU A 108 -13.78 3.06 10.62
N SER A 109 -13.62 1.98 9.87
CA SER A 109 -13.33 0.65 10.39
C SER A 109 -12.42 -0.12 9.43
N ALA A 110 -11.94 -1.30 9.83
CA ALA A 110 -11.16 -2.18 8.96
C ALA A 110 -11.67 -3.61 9.05
N SER A 111 -11.45 -4.38 8.00
CA SER A 111 -11.78 -5.80 7.93
C SER A 111 -10.66 -6.58 7.25
N ALA A 112 -10.50 -7.84 7.68
CA ALA A 112 -9.69 -8.84 7.00
C ALA A 112 -10.58 -9.96 6.41
N ASP A 113 -11.89 -9.72 6.31
CA ASP A 113 -12.80 -10.57 5.56
C ASP A 113 -12.78 -10.13 4.10
N PHE A 114 -12.09 -10.92 3.29
CA PHE A 114 -11.96 -10.72 1.85
C PHE A 114 -12.86 -11.65 1.05
N SER A 115 -13.87 -12.29 1.66
CA SER A 115 -14.74 -13.27 0.96
C SER A 115 -15.56 -12.68 -0.19
N ALA A 116 -15.82 -11.37 -0.15
CA ALA A 116 -16.45 -10.62 -1.24
C ALA A 116 -15.45 -10.07 -2.27
N LEU A 117 -14.15 -10.20 -2.00
CA LEU A 117 -13.04 -9.89 -2.88
C LEU A 117 -12.42 -11.19 -3.40
N GLY A 118 -11.55 -11.15 -4.39
CA GLY A 118 -10.97 -12.42 -4.88
C GLY A 118 -9.75 -12.36 -5.78
N ALA A 119 -9.29 -11.17 -6.14
CA ALA A 119 -8.18 -11.03 -7.08
C ALA A 119 -6.80 -11.11 -6.42
N CYS A 120 -6.67 -10.67 -5.16
CA CYS A 120 -5.45 -10.84 -4.37
C CYS A 120 -5.58 -11.98 -3.37
N SER A 121 -4.43 -12.48 -2.90
CA SER A 121 -4.42 -13.57 -1.92
C SER A 121 -4.63 -13.05 -0.50
N ASP A 122 -5.42 -13.75 0.30
CA ASP A 122 -5.47 -13.50 1.74
C ASP A 122 -4.26 -14.16 2.43
N PRO A 123 -3.32 -13.39 3.01
CA PRO A 123 -2.13 -13.96 3.64
C PRO A 123 -2.47 -14.83 4.87
N PHE A 124 -3.61 -14.57 5.52
CA PHE A 124 -4.01 -15.18 6.79
C PHE A 124 -5.13 -16.21 6.65
N SER A 125 -5.53 -16.55 5.41
CA SER A 125 -6.47 -17.64 5.11
C SER A 125 -7.79 -17.57 5.92
N GLY A 126 -8.35 -16.37 6.06
CA GLY A 126 -9.62 -16.11 6.74
C GLY A 126 -9.53 -15.99 8.26
N THR A 127 -8.33 -16.06 8.84
CA THR A 127 -8.14 -15.96 10.30
C THR A 127 -7.70 -14.58 10.78
N GLY A 128 -7.39 -13.67 9.85
CA GLY A 128 -6.96 -12.32 10.15
C GLY A 128 -8.04 -11.49 10.85
N VAL A 129 -7.61 -10.63 11.76
CA VAL A 129 -8.43 -9.57 12.36
C VAL A 129 -7.80 -8.24 12.03
N ALA A 130 -8.58 -7.35 11.41
CA ALA A 130 -8.13 -5.99 11.08
C ALA A 130 -8.75 -4.96 12.02
N VAL A 131 -7.99 -3.93 12.35
CA VAL A 131 -8.44 -2.80 13.17
C VAL A 131 -7.80 -1.50 12.69
N VAL A 132 -8.57 -0.41 12.74
CA VAL A 132 -8.01 0.95 12.65
C VAL A 132 -7.53 1.32 14.05
N GLN A 133 -6.22 1.35 14.24
CA GLN A 133 -5.62 1.61 15.55
C GLN A 133 -5.77 3.07 15.96
N THR A 134 -5.62 3.99 15.01
CA THR A 134 -5.60 5.43 15.29
C THR A 134 -5.96 6.29 14.09
N TRP A 135 -6.39 7.51 14.39
CA TRP A 135 -6.62 8.61 13.44
C TRP A 135 -6.00 9.89 14.02
N PHE A 136 -4.92 10.36 13.42
CA PHE A 136 -4.22 11.57 13.83
C PHE A 136 -4.45 12.69 12.81
N VAL A 137 -5.19 13.73 13.20
CA VAL A 137 -5.27 14.96 12.42
C VAL A 137 -3.92 15.68 12.44
N THR A 138 -3.65 16.48 11.41
CA THR A 138 -2.40 17.21 11.19
C THR A 138 -1.16 16.36 10.95
N GLN A 139 -1.22 15.04 11.09
CA GLN A 139 -0.12 14.16 10.71
C GLN A 139 -0.12 13.90 9.20
N PRO A 140 1.05 13.63 8.58
CA PRO A 140 2.36 13.42 9.22
C PRO A 140 3.21 14.66 9.50
N ARG A 141 2.84 15.86 8.99
CA ARG A 141 3.75 17.02 8.91
C ARG A 141 3.28 18.28 9.64
N GLY A 142 2.22 18.18 10.44
CA GLY A 142 1.56 19.33 11.08
C GLY A 142 0.61 20.11 10.15
N GLY A 143 0.38 19.66 8.92
CA GLY A 143 -0.48 20.35 7.96
C GLY A 143 -1.95 20.28 8.35
N ALA A 144 -2.64 21.41 8.47
CA ALA A 144 -4.03 21.47 8.95
C ALA A 144 -5.03 20.70 8.06
N ASN A 145 -4.67 20.42 6.81
CA ASN A 145 -5.45 19.66 5.83
C ASN A 145 -5.06 18.17 5.72
N MET A 146 -4.28 17.66 6.67
CA MET A 146 -3.76 16.30 6.64
C MET A 146 -4.31 15.44 7.79
N ALA A 147 -4.31 14.13 7.57
CA ALA A 147 -4.48 13.15 8.62
C ALA A 147 -3.66 11.89 8.33
N ARG A 148 -3.39 11.11 9.38
CA ARG A 148 -2.78 9.79 9.31
C ARG A 148 -3.69 8.76 9.97
N MET A 149 -3.89 7.63 9.32
CA MET A 149 -4.45 6.43 9.93
C MET A 149 -3.42 5.32 9.96
N ILE A 150 -3.44 4.54 11.04
CA ILE A 150 -2.69 3.30 11.15
C ILE A 150 -3.69 2.15 11.25
N VAL A 151 -3.53 1.17 10.37
CA VAL A 151 -4.41 0.02 10.26
C VAL A 151 -3.57 -1.24 10.39
N THR A 152 -4.01 -2.18 11.22
CA THR A 152 -3.26 -3.41 11.44
C THR A 152 -4.16 -4.60 11.21
N THR A 153 -3.67 -5.56 10.43
CA THR A 153 -4.25 -6.89 10.32
C THR A 153 -3.33 -7.87 11.01
N SER A 154 -3.86 -8.70 11.91
CA SER A 154 -3.06 -9.65 12.69
C SER A 154 -3.75 -10.99 12.91
N VAL A 155 -2.94 -11.98 13.25
CA VAL A 155 -3.35 -13.32 13.66
C VAL A 155 -2.65 -13.70 14.96
N LEU A 156 -3.07 -14.81 15.58
CA LEU A 156 -2.34 -15.37 16.71
C LEU A 156 -0.97 -15.89 16.27
N ALA A 157 -0.01 -15.93 17.20
CA ALA A 157 1.34 -16.44 16.92
C ALA A 157 1.35 -17.88 16.37
N SER A 158 0.41 -18.72 16.80
CA SER A 158 0.24 -20.10 16.29
C SER A 158 -0.29 -20.18 14.86
N GLN A 159 -0.79 -19.07 14.31
CA GLN A 159 -1.34 -18.94 12.96
C GLN A 159 -0.40 -18.15 12.04
N GLN A 160 0.87 -17.97 12.43
CA GLN A 160 1.87 -17.30 11.61
C GLN A 160 1.90 -17.89 10.19
N THR A 161 2.13 -17.03 9.22
CA THR A 161 2.09 -17.40 7.80
C THR A 161 3.38 -17.04 7.08
N THR A 162 3.56 -17.57 5.87
CA THR A 162 4.58 -17.10 4.94
C THR A 162 3.90 -16.34 3.82
N ILE A 163 4.29 -15.07 3.65
CA ILE A 163 3.87 -14.26 2.52
C ILE A 163 4.88 -14.49 1.40
N GLY A 164 4.43 -15.05 0.28
CA GLY A 164 5.27 -15.38 -0.86
C GLY A 164 5.72 -14.14 -1.64
N ALA A 165 6.76 -14.32 -2.45
CA ALA A 165 7.17 -13.30 -3.42
C ALA A 165 6.28 -13.34 -4.67
N GLY A 166 6.14 -12.19 -5.32
CA GLY A 166 5.60 -12.05 -6.67
C GLY A 166 4.08 -12.12 -6.81
N ALA A 167 3.34 -12.62 -5.82
CA ALA A 167 1.88 -12.54 -5.79
C ALA A 167 1.42 -11.32 -4.98
N PRO A 168 0.31 -10.66 -5.35
CA PRO A 168 -0.28 -9.60 -4.54
C PRO A 168 -1.13 -10.21 -3.40
N TYR A 169 -0.94 -9.67 -2.20
CA TYR A 169 -1.67 -10.04 -0.99
C TYR A 169 -2.49 -8.88 -0.47
N TYR A 170 -3.69 -9.15 0.05
CA TYR A 170 -4.45 -8.13 0.77
C TYR A 170 -3.76 -7.77 2.08
N GLY A 171 -3.83 -6.49 2.44
CA GLY A 171 -3.46 -5.99 3.77
C GLY A 171 -4.70 -5.85 4.66
N ALA A 172 -5.63 -4.99 4.27
CA ALA A 172 -6.92 -4.75 4.91
C ALA A 172 -7.93 -4.16 3.93
N ASP A 173 -9.21 -4.38 4.21
CA ASP A 173 -10.33 -3.62 3.66
C ASP A 173 -10.69 -2.50 4.66
N ILE A 174 -10.26 -1.27 4.37
CA ILE A 174 -10.60 -0.10 5.19
C ILE A 174 -11.98 0.39 4.76
N ARG A 175 -12.94 0.29 5.67
CA ARG A 175 -14.34 0.62 5.43
C ARG A 175 -14.67 2.00 5.97
N MET A 176 -15.07 2.88 5.07
CA MET A 176 -15.53 4.23 5.38
C MET A 176 -17.03 4.31 5.15
N THR A 177 -17.80 4.42 6.23
CA THR A 177 -19.23 4.66 6.15
C THR A 177 -19.50 6.13 5.81
N HIS A 178 -20.60 6.38 5.10
CA HIS A 178 -21.07 7.73 4.79
C HIS A 178 -21.82 8.38 5.95
N ALA A 179 -21.62 7.92 7.19
CA ALA A 179 -22.25 8.51 8.35
C ALA A 179 -22.08 10.04 8.30
N ARG A 180 -23.17 10.75 8.64
CA ARG A 180 -23.23 12.22 8.64
C ARG A 180 -22.80 12.89 7.33
N SER A 181 -22.92 12.24 6.18
CA SER A 181 -22.70 12.89 4.87
C SER A 181 -23.88 13.79 4.44
N SER A 182 -25.06 13.54 5.01
CA SER A 182 -26.31 14.23 4.70
C SER A 182 -27.27 14.22 5.91
N GLY A 183 -28.27 15.11 5.92
CA GLY A 183 -29.25 15.23 7.01
C GLY A 183 -28.93 16.36 7.99
N ALA A 184 -29.74 16.48 9.05
CA ALA A 184 -29.66 17.61 10.00
C ALA A 184 -28.37 17.63 10.83
N SER A 185 -27.71 16.49 11.00
CA SER A 185 -26.42 16.34 11.72
C SER A 185 -25.24 16.12 10.76
N ALA A 186 -25.38 16.54 9.50
CA ALA A 186 -24.34 16.35 8.50
C ALA A 186 -23.08 17.15 8.82
N CYS A 187 -21.93 16.50 8.61
CA CYS A 187 -20.63 17.13 8.63
C CYS A 187 -20.34 17.74 7.25
N ALA A 188 -19.73 18.93 7.25
CA ALA A 188 -19.32 19.56 6.00
C ALA A 188 -18.14 18.80 5.36
N GLY A 189 -18.09 18.84 4.02
CA GLY A 189 -16.91 18.44 3.26
C GLY A 189 -16.84 16.98 2.81
N CYS A 190 -17.94 16.23 2.83
CA CYS A 190 -17.99 14.91 2.18
C CYS A 190 -17.63 15.00 0.68
N ALA A 191 -18.08 16.06 -0.01
CA ALA A 191 -17.77 16.29 -1.42
C ALA A 191 -16.37 16.92 -1.64
N THR A 192 -15.60 17.20 -0.59
CA THR A 192 -14.25 17.75 -0.73
C THR A 192 -13.30 16.69 -1.24
N ALA A 193 -12.53 17.02 -2.28
CA ALA A 193 -11.55 16.11 -2.83
C ALA A 193 -10.42 15.83 -1.84
N VAL A 194 -10.06 14.55 -1.70
CA VAL A 194 -8.91 14.12 -0.89
C VAL A 194 -8.06 13.12 -1.67
N CYS A 195 -6.77 13.09 -1.36
CA CYS A 195 -5.89 12.01 -1.77
C CYS A 195 -5.44 11.21 -0.55
N LEU A 196 -5.55 9.89 -0.66
CA LEU A 196 -5.05 8.93 0.29
C LEU A 196 -3.78 8.26 -0.26
N VAL A 197 -2.78 8.09 0.60
CA VAL A 197 -1.46 7.59 0.22
C VAL A 197 -1.03 6.51 1.20
N PHE A 198 -0.85 5.30 0.70
CA PHE A 198 -0.30 4.18 1.45
C PHE A 198 1.22 4.28 1.46
N ASN A 199 1.79 4.68 2.59
CA ASN A 199 3.20 5.07 2.67
C ASN A 199 4.13 3.90 2.98
N SER A 200 3.67 2.97 3.82
CA SER A 200 4.49 1.87 4.30
C SER A 200 3.62 0.76 4.87
N ALA A 201 4.09 -0.47 4.72
CA ALA A 201 3.62 -1.60 5.50
C ALA A 201 4.77 -2.19 6.31
N GLN A 202 4.54 -2.52 7.57
CA GLN A 202 5.46 -3.30 8.39
C GLN A 202 4.90 -4.70 8.55
N LEU A 203 5.64 -5.69 8.04
CA LEU A 203 5.39 -7.10 8.29
C LEU A 203 6.02 -7.46 9.63
N ILE A 204 5.18 -7.60 10.65
CA ILE A 204 5.60 -8.00 11.98
C ILE A 204 5.66 -9.52 11.99
N ARG A 205 6.83 -10.05 12.35
CA ARG A 205 7.08 -11.49 12.42
C ARG A 205 7.01 -12.00 13.85
N HIS A 206 6.89 -13.30 13.99
CA HIS A 206 6.95 -13.99 15.27
C HIS A 206 8.22 -13.56 16.04
N PRO A 207 8.17 -13.37 17.37
CA PRO A 207 9.30 -12.82 18.13
C PRO A 207 10.61 -13.61 18.03
N ALA A 208 10.55 -14.90 17.67
CA ALA A 208 11.73 -15.74 17.44
C ALA A 208 12.40 -15.53 16.06
N ALA A 209 11.75 -14.78 15.17
CA ALA A 209 12.21 -14.55 13.81
C ALA A 209 13.17 -13.35 13.74
N VAL A 210 14.16 -13.42 12.84
CA VAL A 210 15.16 -12.35 12.65
C VAL A 210 15.22 -11.97 11.16
N PRO A 211 15.05 -10.68 10.78
CA PRO A 211 14.64 -9.56 11.65
C PRO A 211 13.20 -9.72 12.17
N ALA A 212 12.87 -9.06 13.29
CA ALA A 212 11.52 -9.12 13.86
C ALA A 212 10.46 -8.42 12.98
N GLU A 213 10.89 -7.46 12.16
CA GLU A 213 10.02 -6.68 11.28
C GLU A 213 10.68 -6.52 9.90
N VAL A 214 9.85 -6.51 8.86
CA VAL A 214 10.25 -6.19 7.49
C VAL A 214 9.41 -5.02 7.00
N THR A 215 10.06 -3.92 6.61
CA THR A 215 9.36 -2.74 6.08
C THR A 215 9.26 -2.85 4.56
N VAL A 216 8.03 -2.72 4.07
CA VAL A 216 7.67 -2.64 2.65
C VAL A 216 7.33 -1.18 2.34
N LEU A 217 7.93 -0.67 1.26
CA LEU A 217 7.72 0.69 0.78
C LEU A 217 7.13 0.64 -0.64
N PRO A 218 6.36 1.66 -1.06
CA PRO A 218 5.84 1.72 -2.42
C PRO A 218 6.99 1.90 -3.42
N SER A 219 6.91 1.21 -4.55
CA SER A 219 7.86 1.37 -5.66
C SER A 219 7.27 2.09 -6.87
N GLY A 220 5.93 2.23 -6.92
CA GLY A 220 5.21 2.95 -7.96
C GLY A 220 4.17 3.96 -7.44
N ALA A 221 3.27 4.38 -8.32
CA ALA A 221 2.15 5.29 -8.02
C ALA A 221 0.84 4.57 -7.64
N SER A 222 0.87 3.24 -7.62
CA SER A 222 -0.22 2.33 -7.23
C SER A 222 -0.67 2.53 -5.78
N ASN A 223 0.16 3.17 -4.96
CA ASN A 223 -0.04 3.41 -3.54
C ASN A 223 -0.96 4.61 -3.23
N THR A 224 -1.63 5.18 -4.23
CA THR A 224 -2.52 6.33 -4.06
C THR A 224 -3.94 6.04 -4.51
N ALA A 225 -4.91 6.56 -3.76
CA ALA A 225 -6.33 6.53 -4.08
C ALA A 225 -6.95 7.91 -3.88
N ALA A 226 -7.76 8.35 -4.83
CA ALA A 226 -8.39 9.67 -4.79
C ALA A 226 -9.89 9.59 -4.54
N TRP A 227 -10.42 10.58 -3.84
CA TRP A 227 -11.82 10.78 -3.58
C TRP A 227 -12.31 12.07 -4.23
N GLN A 228 -13.50 12.04 -4.83
CA GLN A 228 -14.13 13.14 -5.57
C GLN A 228 -13.27 13.66 -6.72
N GLY A 229 -12.70 12.73 -7.49
CA GLY A 229 -11.98 13.01 -8.73
C GLY A 229 -10.47 13.12 -8.58
N ASN A 230 -9.84 13.84 -9.52
CA ASN A 230 -8.39 13.83 -9.68
C ASN A 230 -7.72 14.97 -8.89
N PHE A 231 -7.41 14.70 -7.63
CA PHE A 231 -6.60 15.60 -6.81
C PHE A 231 -5.11 15.28 -7.02
N SER A 232 -4.39 16.15 -7.72
CA SER A 232 -3.01 15.90 -8.16
C SER A 232 -1.94 16.03 -7.06
N ASN A 233 -2.30 16.43 -5.84
CA ASN A 233 -1.32 16.78 -4.81
C ASN A 233 -0.99 15.64 -3.82
N CYS A 234 -1.13 14.39 -4.28
CA CYS A 234 -0.73 13.20 -3.52
C CYS A 234 0.77 13.21 -3.15
N SER A 235 1.60 13.99 -3.84
CA SER A 235 3.03 14.15 -3.59
C SER A 235 3.38 14.91 -2.30
N LEU A 236 2.42 15.55 -1.63
CA LEU A 236 2.66 16.20 -0.32
C LEU A 236 2.85 15.19 0.82
N VAL A 237 2.51 13.92 0.58
CA VAL A 237 2.78 12.81 1.48
C VAL A 237 4.00 12.05 0.95
N PRO A 238 5.14 12.05 1.65
CA PRO A 238 6.36 11.43 1.15
C PRO A 238 6.28 9.90 1.29
N ALA A 239 6.00 9.21 0.20
CA ALA A 239 6.54 7.88 -0.04
C ALA A 239 8.06 8.03 -0.27
N ARG A 240 8.90 7.91 0.77
CA ARG A 240 10.35 8.05 0.57
C ARG A 240 10.89 6.81 -0.15
N ASN A 241 11.10 6.93 -1.46
CA ASN A 241 12.02 6.05 -2.18
C ASN A 241 13.45 6.57 -1.98
N THR A 242 14.17 6.08 -0.97
CA THR A 242 15.60 6.38 -0.85
C THR A 242 16.36 5.57 -1.87
N THR A 243 16.79 6.22 -2.96
CA THR A 243 17.68 5.57 -3.93
C THR A 243 19.04 5.28 -3.30
N TRP A 244 19.70 4.20 -3.77
CA TRP A 244 21.03 3.79 -3.30
C TRP A 244 22.09 4.92 -3.40
N GLY A 245 21.91 5.87 -4.32
CA GLY A 245 22.74 7.06 -4.45
C GLY A 245 22.66 8.01 -3.24
N ALA A 246 21.48 8.17 -2.66
CA ALA A 246 21.25 9.03 -1.48
C ALA A 246 21.84 8.41 -0.19
N ILE A 247 21.92 7.08 -0.11
CA ILE A 247 22.57 6.39 1.00
C ILE A 247 24.10 6.55 0.89
N LYS A 248 24.66 6.39 -0.32
CA LYS A 248 26.11 6.56 -0.53
C LYS A 248 26.64 7.96 -0.23
N SER A 249 25.82 9.00 -0.36
CA SER A 249 26.24 10.36 -0.01
C SER A 249 26.40 10.59 1.50
N LEU A 250 25.85 9.74 2.35
CA LEU A 250 26.01 9.83 3.82
C LEU A 250 27.33 9.24 4.32
N TYR A 251 28.04 8.49 3.47
CA TYR A 251 29.32 7.85 3.80
C TYR A 251 30.51 8.47 3.04
N ARG A 252 30.38 9.74 2.60
CA ARG A 252 31.45 10.51 1.97
C ARG A 252 31.96 11.60 2.88
#